data_AF-A0ABD1C285-F1
#
_entry.id   AF-A0ABD1C285-F1
#
_cell.length_a   1.000
_cell.length_b   1.000
_cell.length_c   1.000
_cell.angle_alpha   90.00
_cell.angle_beta   90.00
_cell.angle_gamma   90.00
#
_symmetry.space_group_name_H-M   'P 1'
#
loop_
_entity.id
_entity.type
_entity.pdbx_description
1 polymer ?
#
loop_
_entity_poly.entity_id
_entity_poly.type
_entity_poly.pdbx_seq_one_letter_code
_entity_poly.pdbx_strand_id
1 'polypeptide(L)'
;MHIEKNFFDNIMHTILNVAGRTKDSKNSRLDLPAICKRSELHITDDGEISFPIFRMESNAKAALFRWVKEDVKFPDVYVSNLSKCVEEAQKFKRMKSHDCHVFMQRLLPFALTELLPEKVNEALAGIGAFFRDLCTRTVTEE
;
A
#
# COMPACT_ATOMS: atom_id res chain seq x y z
N MET A 1 3.06 -11.89 -10.74
CA MET A 1 4.18 -10.93 -10.76
C MET A 1 3.86 -9.56 -11.37
N HIS A 2 3.61 -9.39 -12.69
CA HIS A 2 3.36 -8.03 -13.24
C HIS A 2 2.07 -7.39 -12.73
N ILE A 3 0.98 -8.18 -12.63
CA ILE A 3 -0.29 -7.72 -12.05
C ILE A 3 -0.10 -7.30 -10.60
N GLU A 4 0.53 -8.16 -9.78
CA GLU A 4 0.83 -7.85 -8.38
C GLU A 4 1.70 -6.60 -8.23
N LYS A 5 2.69 -6.40 -9.11
CA LYS A 5 3.47 -5.16 -9.10
C LYS A 5 2.59 -3.94 -9.31
N ASN A 6 1.66 -3.99 -10.27
CA ASN A 6 0.74 -2.87 -10.52
C ASN A 6 -0.18 -2.63 -9.32
N PHE A 7 -0.73 -3.69 -8.71
CA PHE A 7 -1.55 -3.58 -7.49
C PHE A 7 -0.74 -3.01 -6.32
N PHE A 8 0.47 -3.52 -6.09
CA PHE A 8 1.37 -3.05 -5.04
C PHE A 8 1.67 -1.56 -5.21
N ASP A 9 2.11 -1.18 -6.41
CA ASP A 9 2.46 0.20 -6.72
C ASP A 9 1.22 1.11 -6.52
N ASN A 10 0.04 0.70 -6.98
CA ASN A 10 -1.19 1.48 -6.79
C ASN A 10 -1.57 1.65 -5.31
N ILE A 11 -1.51 0.59 -4.51
CA ILE A 11 -1.79 0.63 -3.06
C ILE A 11 -0.79 1.55 -2.37
N MET A 12 0.51 1.29 -2.55
CA MET A 12 1.56 2.03 -1.86
C MET A 12 1.59 3.49 -2.28
N HIS A 13 1.45 3.81 -3.56
CA HIS A 13 1.38 5.21 -4.01
C HIS A 13 0.17 5.95 -3.46
N THR A 14 -0.95 5.25 -3.22
CA THR A 14 -2.18 5.84 -2.68
C THR A 14 -2.06 6.12 -1.19
N ILE A 15 -1.67 5.13 -0.38
CA ILE A 15 -1.54 5.29 1.08
C ILE A 15 -0.39 6.26 1.44
N LEU A 16 0.69 6.29 0.64
CA LEU A 16 1.81 7.21 0.83
C LEU A 16 1.57 8.59 0.22
N ASN A 17 0.48 8.78 -0.53
CA ASN A 17 0.17 10.00 -1.29
C ASN A 17 1.35 10.46 -2.19
N VAL A 18 1.86 9.56 -3.02
CA VAL A 18 2.97 9.88 -3.93
C VAL A 18 2.46 10.76 -5.07
N ALA A 19 3.02 11.97 -5.16
CA ALA A 19 2.65 12.98 -6.15
C ALA A 19 2.69 12.41 -7.58
N GLY A 20 1.61 12.64 -8.34
CA GLY A 20 1.45 12.16 -9.72
C GLY A 20 1.24 10.66 -9.88
N ARG A 21 1.18 9.88 -8.78
CA ARG A 21 1.01 8.41 -8.82
C ARG A 21 -0.09 7.87 -7.92
N THR A 22 -0.51 8.64 -6.91
CA THR A 22 -1.65 8.30 -6.06
C THR A 22 -2.91 8.07 -6.89
N LYS A 23 -3.73 7.07 -6.51
CA LYS A 23 -5.07 6.88 -7.08
C LYS A 23 -6.14 7.71 -6.38
N ASP A 24 -5.77 8.38 -5.29
CA ASP A 24 -6.61 9.35 -4.59
C ASP A 24 -6.44 10.75 -5.20
N SER A 25 -6.96 10.93 -6.41
CA SER A 25 -6.91 12.16 -7.21
C SER A 25 -8.17 13.04 -7.06
N LYS A 26 -8.10 14.30 -7.50
CA LYS A 26 -9.29 15.17 -7.55
C LYS A 26 -10.42 14.55 -8.40
N ASN A 27 -10.09 13.97 -9.55
CA ASN A 27 -11.09 13.37 -10.43
C ASN A 27 -11.77 12.16 -9.77
N SER A 28 -10.99 11.26 -9.18
CA SER A 28 -11.56 10.13 -8.43
C SER A 28 -12.45 10.58 -7.27
N ARG A 29 -12.13 11.73 -6.64
CA ARG A 29 -12.95 12.33 -5.58
C ARG A 29 -14.27 12.94 -6.10
N LEU A 30 -14.27 13.46 -7.33
CA LEU A 30 -15.49 13.93 -8.01
C LEU A 30 -16.38 12.77 -8.47
N ASP A 31 -15.79 11.62 -8.80
CA ASP A 31 -16.53 10.42 -9.20
C ASP A 31 -17.15 9.69 -8.00
N LEU A 32 -16.56 9.81 -6.80
CA LEU A 32 -17.00 9.12 -5.57
C LEU A 32 -18.51 9.19 -5.30
N PRO A 33 -19.19 10.36 -5.35
CA PRO A 33 -20.63 10.45 -5.08
C PRO A 33 -21.49 9.56 -5.98
N ALA A 34 -21.02 9.24 -7.20
CA ALA A 34 -21.74 8.39 -8.14
C ALA A 34 -21.51 6.89 -7.90
N ILE A 35 -20.40 6.50 -7.25
CA ILE A 35 -19.97 5.10 -7.13
C ILE A 35 -19.92 4.58 -5.68
N CYS A 36 -19.87 5.46 -4.69
CA CYS A 36 -19.72 5.09 -3.29
C CYS A 36 -20.39 6.11 -2.35
N LYS A 37 -21.13 5.61 -1.36
CA LYS A 37 -21.75 6.43 -0.32
C LYS A 37 -20.76 6.73 0.81
N ARG A 38 -19.74 7.56 0.53
CA ARG A 38 -18.73 8.03 1.50
C ARG A 38 -18.58 9.54 1.45
N SER A 39 -19.57 10.24 2.01
CA SER A 39 -19.64 11.69 2.03
C SER A 39 -18.43 12.33 2.71
N GLU A 40 -17.80 11.64 3.66
CA GLU A 40 -16.57 12.09 4.33
C GLU A 40 -15.36 12.23 3.39
N LEU A 41 -15.43 11.62 2.20
CA LEU A 41 -14.39 11.69 1.18
C LEU A 41 -14.73 12.63 0.03
N HIS A 42 -15.90 13.25 0.01
CA HIS A 42 -16.29 14.18 -1.06
C HIS A 42 -15.44 15.45 -0.99
N ILE A 43 -15.31 16.13 -2.14
CA ILE A 43 -14.73 17.47 -2.19
C ILE A 43 -15.75 18.43 -1.56
N THR A 44 -15.30 19.30 -0.65
CA THR A 44 -16.16 20.31 -0.04
C THR A 44 -16.55 21.39 -1.04
N ASP A 45 -17.57 22.19 -0.73
CA ASP A 45 -17.99 23.31 -1.59
C ASP A 45 -16.86 24.33 -1.80
N ASP A 46 -15.96 24.47 -0.82
CA ASP A 46 -14.75 25.30 -0.90
C ASP A 46 -13.63 24.68 -1.77
N GLY A 47 -13.84 23.47 -2.30
CA GLY A 47 -12.89 22.75 -3.13
C GLY A 47 -11.81 22.00 -2.35
N GLU A 48 -11.94 21.87 -1.03
CA GLU A 48 -10.97 21.16 -0.19
C GLU A 48 -11.14 19.64 -0.28
N ILE A 49 -10.01 18.93 -0.26
CA ILE A 49 -9.99 17.46 -0.27
C ILE A 49 -9.64 16.98 1.14
N SER A 50 -10.58 16.28 1.76
CA SER A 50 -10.38 15.71 3.10
C SER A 50 -9.22 14.72 3.15
N PHE A 51 -8.47 14.74 4.25
CA PHE A 51 -7.45 13.73 4.52
C PHE A 51 -8.13 12.38 4.79
N PRO A 52 -7.95 11.37 3.94
CA PRO A 52 -8.66 10.11 4.11
C PRO A 52 -8.00 9.22 5.16
N ILE A 53 -8.79 8.39 5.83
CA ILE A 53 -8.32 7.45 6.88
C ILE A 53 -7.27 6.44 6.40
N PHE A 54 -7.17 6.22 5.08
CA PHE A 54 -6.21 5.28 4.49
C PHE A 54 -4.88 5.93 4.08
N ARG A 55 -4.77 7.25 4.14
CA ARG A 55 -3.53 7.96 3.84
C ARG A 55 -2.68 8.02 5.11
N MET A 56 -1.41 7.68 4.98
CA MET A 56 -0.46 7.74 6.09
C MET A 56 -0.06 9.18 6.38
N GLU A 57 0.02 9.51 7.67
CA GLU A 57 0.67 10.72 8.15
C GLU A 57 2.20 10.62 8.07
N SER A 58 2.90 11.75 8.19
CA SER A 58 4.36 11.82 8.01
C SER A 58 5.14 10.96 9.01
N ASN A 59 4.67 10.86 10.26
CA ASN A 59 5.22 9.98 11.30
C ASN A 59 5.04 8.49 10.95
N ALA A 60 3.85 8.09 10.51
CA ALA A 60 3.55 6.71 10.11
C ALA A 60 4.39 6.31 8.89
N LYS A 61 4.55 7.20 7.90
CA LYS A 61 5.47 6.98 6.77
C LYS A 61 6.90 6.79 7.25
N ALA A 62 7.38 7.65 8.16
CA ALA A 62 8.74 7.55 8.67
C ALA A 62 8.98 6.22 9.39
N ALA A 63 8.02 5.77 10.20
CA ALA A 63 8.06 4.48 10.88
C ALA A 63 8.13 3.32 9.87
N LEU A 64 7.28 3.31 8.84
CA LEU A 64 7.31 2.29 7.78
C LEU A 64 8.68 2.24 7.10
N PHE A 65 9.20 3.38 6.65
CA PHE A 65 10.46 3.41 5.91
C PHE A 65 11.67 3.08 6.76
N ARG A 66 11.68 3.50 8.03
CA ARG A 66 12.70 3.10 9.00
C ARG A 66 12.67 1.59 9.19
N TRP A 67 11.50 1.02 9.46
CA TRP A 67 11.33 -0.43 9.62
C TRP A 67 11.80 -1.22 8.40
N VAL A 68 11.41 -0.81 7.18
CA VAL A 68 11.88 -1.48 5.95
C VAL A 68 13.39 -1.37 5.76
N LYS A 69 13.99 -0.25 6.16
CA LYS A 69 15.43 0.00 5.99
C LYS A 69 16.28 -0.74 7.02
N GLU A 70 15.83 -0.79 8.27
CA GLU A 70 16.63 -1.24 9.41
C GLU A 70 16.32 -2.69 9.77
N ASP A 71 15.05 -3.06 9.85
CA ASP A 71 14.60 -4.30 10.49
C ASP A 71 14.20 -5.40 9.50
N VAL A 72 13.70 -5.04 8.33
CA VAL A 72 13.27 -6.03 7.33
C VAL A 72 14.48 -6.72 6.70
N LYS A 73 14.66 -8.00 7.03
CA LYS A 73 15.68 -8.89 6.47
C LYS A 73 15.03 -10.16 5.92
N PHE A 74 15.66 -10.72 4.90
CA PHE A 74 15.27 -12.00 4.30
C PHE A 74 16.52 -12.85 4.09
N PRO A 75 16.36 -14.17 3.93
CA PRO A 75 17.46 -15.04 3.52
C PRO A 75 18.10 -14.58 2.21
N ASP A 76 19.38 -14.91 2.04
CA ASP A 76 20.11 -14.59 0.81
C ASP A 76 19.38 -15.12 -0.43
N VAL A 77 19.43 -14.34 -1.51
CA VAL A 77 18.80 -14.66 -2.81
C VAL A 77 17.26 -14.62 -2.81
N TYR A 78 16.60 -14.48 -1.64
CA TYR A 78 15.13 -14.46 -1.58
C TYR A 78 14.51 -13.17 -2.14
N VAL A 79 15.01 -12.01 -1.76
CA VAL A 79 14.52 -10.70 -2.25
C VAL A 79 15.71 -9.77 -2.46
N SER A 80 15.56 -8.75 -3.31
CA SER A 80 16.60 -7.72 -3.41
C SER A 80 16.66 -6.90 -2.11
N ASN A 81 17.78 -6.22 -1.87
CA ASN A 81 17.96 -5.43 -0.65
C ASN A 81 16.95 -4.27 -0.60
N LEU A 82 15.84 -4.47 0.13
CA LEU A 82 14.73 -3.52 0.24
C LEU A 82 15.14 -2.18 0.85
N SER A 83 16.17 -2.16 1.70
CA SER A 83 16.73 -0.92 2.26
C SER A 83 17.21 0.03 1.16
N LYS A 84 17.68 -0.49 0.01
CA LYS A 84 18.09 0.32 -1.15
C LYS A 84 16.89 0.81 -1.99
N CYS A 85 15.69 0.31 -1.71
CA CYS A 85 14.46 0.73 -2.36
C CYS A 85 13.75 1.88 -1.64
N VAL A 86 14.20 2.24 -0.44
CA VAL A 86 13.65 3.35 0.35
C VAL A 86 14.33 4.67 -0.04
N GLU A 87 13.56 5.65 -0.53
CA GLU A 87 14.05 7.02 -0.80
C GLU A 87 13.74 7.99 0.36
N GLU A 88 14.54 9.05 0.48
CA GLU A 88 14.37 10.12 1.47
C GLU A 88 13.00 10.81 1.38
N ALA A 89 12.40 10.86 0.19
CA ALA A 89 11.06 11.41 -0.04
C ALA A 89 9.91 10.47 0.41
N GLN A 90 10.19 9.50 1.28
CA GLN A 90 9.21 8.56 1.83
C GLN A 90 8.40 7.84 0.73
N LYS A 91 9.11 7.28 -0.24
CA LYS A 91 8.54 6.44 -1.31
C LYS A 91 9.47 5.28 -1.65
N PHE A 92 8.88 4.22 -2.19
CA PHE A 92 9.64 3.12 -2.75
C PHE A 92 10.09 3.42 -4.18
N LYS A 93 11.34 3.08 -4.52
CA LYS A 93 11.86 3.15 -5.88
C LYS A 93 12.70 1.91 -6.19
N ARG A 94 12.77 1.57 -7.48
CA ARG A 94 13.58 0.44 -7.99
C ARG A 94 13.19 -0.93 -7.41
N MET A 95 12.01 -1.07 -6.81
CA MET A 95 11.48 -2.38 -6.43
C MET A 95 11.19 -3.19 -7.70
N LYS A 96 11.81 -4.37 -7.79
CA LYS A 96 11.54 -5.33 -8.86
C LYS A 96 10.16 -5.97 -8.63
N SER A 97 9.59 -6.57 -9.67
CA SER A 97 8.32 -7.28 -9.55
C SER A 97 8.35 -8.37 -8.47
N HIS A 98 9.50 -9.02 -8.27
CA HIS A 98 9.69 -10.00 -7.19
C HIS A 98 9.63 -9.37 -5.80
N ASP A 99 10.27 -8.21 -5.62
CA ASP A 99 10.27 -7.49 -4.34
C ASP A 99 8.85 -7.05 -3.98
N CYS A 100 8.09 -6.53 -4.95
CA CYS A 100 6.68 -6.15 -4.76
C CYS A 100 5.81 -7.37 -4.42
N HIS A 101 6.02 -8.50 -5.08
CA HIS A 101 5.31 -9.75 -4.82
C HIS A 101 5.56 -10.25 -3.39
N VAL A 102 6.83 -10.33 -2.97
CA VAL A 102 7.19 -10.73 -1.61
C VAL A 102 6.61 -9.76 -0.59
N PHE A 103 6.73 -8.45 -0.81
CA PHE A 103 6.18 -7.47 0.12
C PHE A 103 4.66 -7.63 0.25
N MET A 104 3.93 -7.74 -0.86
CA MET A 104 2.47 -7.86 -0.83
C MET A 104 2.01 -9.14 -0.11
N GLN A 105 2.62 -10.29 -0.38
CA GLN A 105 2.15 -11.56 0.18
C GLN A 105 2.65 -11.83 1.59
N ARG A 106 3.84 -11.32 1.94
CA ARG A 106 4.51 -11.64 3.21
C ARG A 106 4.47 -10.50 4.20
N LEU A 107 4.65 -9.26 3.77
CA LEU A 107 4.83 -8.12 4.67
C LEU A 107 3.55 -7.30 4.83
N LEU A 108 2.83 -7.01 3.73
CA LEU A 108 1.64 -6.16 3.73
C LEU A 108 0.60 -6.54 4.79
N PRO A 109 0.34 -7.84 5.10
CA PRO A 109 -0.64 -8.22 6.11
C PRO A 109 -0.38 -7.70 7.53
N PHE A 110 0.86 -7.32 7.85
CA PHE A 110 1.20 -6.80 9.18
C PHE A 110 2.01 -5.50 9.15
N ALA A 111 2.62 -5.15 8.02
CA ALA A 111 3.48 -3.97 7.88
C ALA A 111 2.79 -2.64 8.22
N LEU A 112 1.46 -2.62 8.23
CA LEU A 112 0.65 -1.41 8.42
C LEU A 112 -0.18 -1.44 9.72
N THR A 113 -0.05 -2.47 10.58
CA THR A 113 -1.01 -2.73 11.67
C THR A 113 -1.00 -1.63 12.73
N GLU A 114 0.16 -1.04 12.98
CA GLU A 114 0.32 0.07 13.92
C GLU A 114 0.37 1.43 13.21
N LEU A 115 0.19 1.46 11.89
CA LEU A 115 0.43 2.66 11.07
C LEU A 115 -0.84 3.21 10.41
N LEU A 116 -1.90 2.41 10.34
CA LEU A 116 -3.20 2.77 9.78
C LEU A 116 -4.32 2.24 10.69
N PRO A 117 -5.53 2.82 10.63
CA PRO A 117 -6.68 2.31 11.36
C PRO A 117 -6.95 0.84 11.06
N GLU A 118 -7.39 0.08 12.07
CA GLU A 118 -7.63 -1.37 12.02
C GLU A 118 -8.40 -1.80 10.75
N LYS A 119 -9.56 -1.18 10.49
CA LYS A 119 -10.38 -1.49 9.31
C LYS A 119 -9.66 -1.29 7.97
N VAL A 120 -8.75 -0.31 7.89
CA VAL A 120 -7.95 -0.09 6.67
C VAL A 120 -6.88 -1.17 6.57
N ASN A 121 -6.23 -1.50 7.68
CA ASN A 121 -5.24 -2.57 7.72
C ASN A 121 -5.87 -3.91 7.32
N GLU A 122 -6.98 -4.31 7.92
CA GLU A 122 -7.67 -5.57 7.64
C GLU A 122 -7.99 -5.70 6.14
N ALA A 123 -8.48 -4.62 5.51
CA ALA A 123 -8.75 -4.61 4.08
C ALA A 123 -7.47 -4.82 3.24
N LEU A 124 -6.36 -4.15 3.61
CA LEU A 124 -5.07 -4.30 2.92
C LEU A 124 -4.45 -5.69 3.17
N ALA A 125 -4.59 -6.22 4.38
CA ALA A 125 -4.14 -7.56 4.75
C ALA A 125 -4.93 -8.64 3.99
N GLY A 126 -6.24 -8.44 3.82
CA GLY A 126 -7.10 -9.28 3.00
C GLY A 126 -6.66 -9.32 1.53
N ILE A 127 -6.22 -8.20 0.96
CA ILE A 127 -5.63 -8.18 -0.40
C ILE A 127 -4.33 -8.99 -0.44
N GLY A 128 -3.45 -8.81 0.54
CA GLY A 128 -2.21 -9.59 0.63
C GLY A 128 -2.46 -11.10 0.76
N ALA A 129 -3.46 -11.48 1.57
CA ALA A 129 -3.92 -12.86 1.71
C ALA A 129 -4.49 -13.41 0.40
N PHE A 130 -5.38 -12.67 -0.26
CA PHE A 130 -5.96 -13.05 -1.55
C PHE A 130 -4.88 -13.35 -2.60
N PHE A 131 -3.88 -12.47 -2.75
CA PHE A 131 -2.81 -12.72 -3.73
C PHE A 131 -1.89 -13.87 -3.34
N ARG A 132 -1.64 -14.06 -2.04
CA ARG A 132 -0.90 -15.22 -1.54
C ARG A 132 -1.63 -16.51 -1.92
N ASP A 133 -2.93 -16.58 -1.66
CA ASP A 133 -3.75 -17.76 -1.91
C ASP A 133 -3.87 -18.02 -3.42
N LEU A 134 -4.08 -16.98 -4.23
CA LEU A 134 -4.08 -17.05 -5.70
C LEU A 134 -2.76 -17.59 -6.28
N CYS A 135 -1.63 -17.34 -5.60
CA CYS A 135 -0.31 -17.80 -6.03
C CYS A 135 0.11 -19.13 -5.40
N THR A 136 -0.72 -19.74 -4.55
CA THR A 136 -0.43 -21.08 -4.03
C THR A 136 -0.54 -22.12 -5.14
N ARG A 137 0.28 -23.17 -5.05
CA ARG A 137 0.32 -24.24 -6.06
C ARG A 137 -0.89 -25.17 -5.98
N THR A 138 -1.60 -25.15 -4.86
CA THR A 138 -2.69 -26.07 -4.52
C THR A 138 -3.76 -25.28 -3.81
N VAL A 139 -4.97 -25.28 -4.38
CA VAL A 139 -6.15 -24.79 -3.69
C VAL A 139 -6.55 -25.86 -2.67
N THR A 140 -6.55 -25.51 -1.38
CA THR A 140 -7.19 -26.31 -0.34
C THR A 140 -8.61 -25.82 -0.18
N GLU A 141 -9.58 -26.69 -0.46
CA GLU A 141 -10.99 -26.41 -0.14
C GLU A 141 -11.15 -26.41 1.39
N GLU A 142 -11.68 -25.32 1.94
CA GLU A 142 -12.14 -25.22 3.33
C GLU A 142 -13.50 -25.87 3.51
#